data_AF-A0AAU5X111-F1
#
_entry.id   AF-A0AAU5X111-F1
#
_cell.length_a   1.000
_cell.length_b   1.000
_cell.length_c   1.000
_cell.angle_alpha   90.00
_cell.angle_beta   90.00
_cell.angle_gamma   90.00
#
_symmetry.space_group_name_H-M   'P 1'
#
loop_
_entity.id
_entity.type
_entity.pdbx_description
1 polymer ?
#
loop_
_entity_poly.entity_id
_entity_poly.type
_entity_poly.pdbx_seq_one_letter_code
_entity_poly.pdbx_strand_id
1 'polypeptide(L)'
;MKKTPNRNGESRAEKWPGGDEGGPAYRRIRQNIQVALEGLIPLHIAEMRNHSFETRKELAEADGQRIASHADKLLYTPGKRPRVLSALARGIAALAYQPGGITTLGIHACAHPHPQCPASTTRPPCCTCDPRACTANLTDGTCTNQAACAWCINGCPAADHPAQLCCSPQTTWGRTRALNR
;
A
#
# COMPACT_ATOMS: atom_id res chain seq x y z
N MET A 1 46.77 14.36 -2.96
CA MET A 1 46.91 13.63 -1.69
C MET A 1 46.75 12.13 -1.96
N LYS A 2 47.83 11.35 -1.84
CA LYS A 2 47.83 9.90 -2.08
C LYS A 2 47.52 9.17 -0.76
N LYS A 3 46.48 8.33 -0.72
CA LYS A 3 46.19 7.47 0.44
C LYS A 3 47.17 6.30 0.45
N THR A 4 47.91 6.15 1.54
CA THR A 4 48.80 5.01 1.81
C THR A 4 47.96 3.76 2.15
N PRO A 5 48.28 2.58 1.58
CA PRO A 5 47.65 1.32 1.96
C PRO A 5 48.19 0.82 3.31
N ASN A 6 47.29 0.36 4.19
CA ASN A 6 47.65 -0.28 5.46
C ASN A 6 48.17 -1.71 5.19
N ARG A 7 49.32 -2.06 5.77
CA ARG A 7 50.11 -3.29 5.53
C ARG A 7 49.68 -4.51 6.34
N ASN A 8 48.66 -4.39 7.18
CA ASN A 8 48.28 -5.48 8.06
C ASN A 8 47.18 -6.30 7.37
N GLY A 9 47.57 -7.41 6.73
CA GLY A 9 46.69 -8.37 6.06
C GLY A 9 45.72 -9.12 6.97
N GLU A 10 45.28 -8.50 8.05
CA GLU A 10 44.15 -8.98 8.85
C GLU A 10 42.88 -8.36 8.27
N SER A 11 42.07 -9.21 7.63
CA SER A 11 40.66 -8.92 7.46
C SER A 11 40.07 -8.73 8.86
N ARG A 12 40.03 -7.47 9.32
CA ARG A 12 39.10 -7.08 10.37
C ARG A 12 37.75 -7.46 9.84
N ALA A 13 37.26 -8.64 10.25
CA ALA A 13 35.85 -8.92 10.32
C ALA A 13 35.30 -7.78 11.16
N GLU A 14 34.83 -6.74 10.47
CA GLU A 14 34.06 -5.66 11.05
C GLU A 14 32.97 -6.40 11.81
N LYS A 15 33.10 -6.40 13.14
CA LYS A 15 32.15 -7.03 14.04
C LYS A 15 30.85 -6.33 13.75
N TRP A 16 30.04 -6.93 12.87
CA TRP A 16 28.70 -6.49 12.59
C TRP A 16 28.05 -6.36 13.96
N PRO A 17 27.58 -5.17 14.36
CA PRO A 17 26.98 -4.96 15.67
C PRO A 17 25.62 -5.68 15.70
N GLY A 18 25.67 -7.00 15.76
CA GLY A 18 24.55 -7.88 16.01
C GLY A 18 24.29 -7.87 17.51
N GLY A 19 23.11 -7.41 17.89
CA GLY A 19 22.63 -7.52 19.26
C GLY A 19 21.39 -6.70 19.56
N ASP A 20 21.23 -5.54 18.91
CA ASP A 20 20.04 -4.69 19.11
C ASP A 20 19.40 -4.41 17.74
N GLU A 21 18.43 -5.25 17.37
CA GLU A 21 17.63 -5.07 16.17
C GLU A 21 16.86 -3.74 16.24
N GLY A 22 17.50 -2.67 15.77
CA GLY A 22 16.88 -1.36 15.62
C GLY A 22 17.44 -0.25 16.51
N GLY A 23 18.76 -0.18 16.68
CA GLY A 23 19.42 1.00 17.22
C GLY A 23 18.85 2.32 16.64
N PRO A 24 18.91 3.45 17.37
CA PRO A 24 18.16 4.67 17.04
C PRO A 24 18.26 5.15 15.58
N ALA A 25 19.43 4.95 14.96
CA ALA A 25 19.66 5.28 13.56
C ALA A 25 18.81 4.44 12.59
N TYR A 26 18.73 3.12 12.79
CA TYR A 26 17.92 2.23 11.95
C TYR A 26 16.43 2.56 12.05
N ARG A 27 15.92 2.79 13.27
CA ARG A 27 14.53 3.22 13.49
C ARG A 27 14.21 4.52 12.74
N ARG A 28 15.10 5.51 12.80
CA ARG A 28 14.94 6.78 12.06
C ARG A 28 14.92 6.56 10.54
N ILE A 29 15.82 5.73 10.00
CA ILE A 29 15.84 5.41 8.56
C ILE A 29 14.53 4.75 8.14
N ARG A 30 14.08 3.73 8.87
CA ARG A 30 12.82 3.03 8.60
C ARG A 30 11.63 3.98 8.63
N GLN A 31 11.54 4.83 9.65
CA GLN A 31 10.46 5.81 9.79
C GLN A 31 10.45 6.82 8.63
N ASN A 32 11.60 7.32 8.21
CA ASN A 32 11.69 8.23 7.07
C ASN A 32 11.23 7.58 5.75
N ILE A 33 11.62 6.32 5.51
CA ILE A 33 11.17 5.57 4.34
C ILE A 33 9.65 5.38 4.40
N GLN A 34 9.12 5.00 5.56
CA GLN A 34 7.69 4.77 5.75
C GLN A 34 6.87 6.04 5.49
N VAL A 35 7.25 7.19 6.06
CA VAL A 35 6.59 8.49 5.83
C VAL A 35 6.61 8.86 4.35
N ALA A 36 7.73 8.65 3.66
CA ALA A 36 7.81 8.95 2.24
C ALA A 36 6.93 8.01 1.39
N LEU A 37 6.88 6.73 1.74
CA LEU A 37 6.02 5.75 1.07
C LEU A 37 4.54 6.03 1.29
N GLU A 38 4.12 6.46 2.48
CA GLU A 38 2.74 6.85 2.77
C GLU A 38 2.24 7.98 1.85
N GLY A 39 3.11 8.92 1.46
CA GLY A 39 2.77 9.96 0.50
C GLY A 39 2.87 9.51 -0.97
N LEU A 40 3.91 8.74 -1.32
CA LEU A 40 4.17 8.36 -2.71
C LEU A 40 3.27 7.24 -3.23
N ILE A 41 2.89 6.27 -2.39
CA ILE A 41 2.08 5.13 -2.84
C ILE A 41 0.70 5.59 -3.35
N PRO A 42 -0.09 6.41 -2.62
CA PRO A 42 -1.36 6.91 -3.14
C PRO A 42 -1.25 7.65 -4.47
N LEU A 43 -0.19 8.46 -4.62
CA LEU A 43 0.07 9.18 -5.88
C LEU A 43 0.27 8.21 -7.05
N HIS A 44 1.15 7.21 -6.89
CA HIS A 44 1.38 6.19 -7.91
C HIS A 44 0.15 5.32 -8.18
N ILE A 45 -0.67 5.02 -7.17
CA ILE A 45 -1.95 4.32 -7.37
C ILE A 45 -2.87 5.16 -8.27
N ALA A 46 -2.98 6.46 -8.01
CA ALA A 46 -3.81 7.37 -8.79
C ALA A 46 -3.31 7.53 -10.23
N GLU A 47 -1.99 7.60 -10.45
CA GLU A 47 -1.38 7.63 -11.78
C GLU A 47 -1.69 6.36 -12.59
N MET A 48 -1.64 5.19 -11.94
CA MET A 48 -1.87 3.89 -12.58
C MET A 48 -3.34 3.51 -12.77
N ARG A 49 -4.29 4.39 -12.42
CA ARG A 49 -5.74 4.10 -12.46
C ARG A 49 -6.24 3.65 -13.83
N ASN A 50 -5.64 4.18 -14.88
CA ASN A 50 -6.02 3.90 -16.27
C ASN A 50 -5.08 2.91 -16.96
N HIS A 51 -4.09 2.36 -16.25
CA HIS A 51 -3.19 1.38 -16.83
C HIS A 51 -3.89 0.02 -16.96
N SER A 52 -3.50 -0.73 -17.99
CA SER A 52 -3.88 -2.14 -18.10
C SER A 52 -3.16 -2.99 -17.05
N PHE A 53 -3.61 -4.24 -16.86
CA PHE A 53 -2.89 -5.19 -16.04
C PHE A 53 -1.46 -5.43 -16.55
N GLU A 54 -1.28 -5.63 -17.85
CA GLU A 54 0.05 -5.87 -18.45
C GLU A 54 0.97 -4.67 -18.26
N THR A 55 0.49 -3.45 -18.47
CA THR A 55 1.30 -2.24 -18.24
C THR A 55 1.72 -2.12 -16.78
N ARG A 56 0.83 -2.42 -15.81
CA ARG A 56 1.20 -2.43 -14.39
C ARG A 56 2.25 -3.51 -14.07
N LYS A 57 2.14 -4.69 -14.68
CA LYS A 57 3.09 -5.78 -14.53
C LYS A 57 4.47 -5.41 -15.06
N GLU A 58 4.57 -4.88 -16.27
CA GLU A 58 5.83 -4.41 -16.87
C GLU A 58 6.51 -3.34 -16.01
N LEU A 59 5.74 -2.39 -15.48
CA LEU A 59 6.25 -1.36 -14.56
C LEU A 59 6.79 -1.99 -13.28
N ALA A 60 6.06 -2.94 -12.68
CA ALA A 60 6.47 -3.64 -11.47
C ALA A 60 7.76 -4.44 -11.68
N GLU A 61 7.89 -5.15 -12.80
CA GLU A 61 9.10 -5.91 -13.15
C GLU A 61 10.31 -4.99 -13.34
N ALA A 62 10.15 -3.89 -14.10
CA ALA A 62 11.21 -2.92 -14.33
C ALA A 62 11.66 -2.25 -13.02
N ASP A 63 10.73 -1.92 -12.13
CA ASP A 63 11.07 -1.36 -10.82
C ASP A 63 11.68 -2.38 -9.88
N GLY A 64 11.24 -3.64 -9.94
CA GLY A 64 11.86 -4.76 -9.22
C GLY A 64 13.35 -4.89 -9.53
N GLN A 65 13.74 -4.82 -10.81
CA GLN A 65 15.14 -4.84 -11.22
C GLN A 65 15.94 -3.64 -10.68
N ARG A 66 15.35 -2.44 -10.68
CA ARG A 66 15.98 -1.23 -10.13
C ARG A 66 16.20 -1.33 -8.63
N ILE A 67 15.21 -1.86 -7.91
CA ILE A 67 15.29 -2.08 -6.46
C ILE A 67 16.37 -3.13 -6.17
N ALA A 68 16.33 -4.28 -6.83
CA ALA A 68 17.32 -5.34 -6.65
C ALA A 68 18.76 -4.84 -6.88
N SER A 69 18.94 -3.93 -7.85
CA SER A 69 20.26 -3.39 -8.18
C SER A 69 20.76 -2.31 -7.20
N HIS A 70 19.87 -1.66 -6.44
CA HIS A 70 20.20 -0.42 -5.70
C HIS A 70 19.52 -0.27 -4.32
N ALA A 71 18.96 -1.33 -3.74
CA ALA A 71 18.27 -1.28 -2.45
C ALA A 71 19.18 -0.84 -1.29
N ASP A 72 20.47 -1.19 -1.35
CA ASP A 72 21.51 -0.74 -0.42
C ASP A 72 21.55 0.79 -0.34
N LYS A 73 21.38 1.48 -1.47
CA LYS A 73 21.46 2.94 -1.53
C LYS A 73 20.29 3.60 -0.83
N LEU A 74 19.12 2.97 -0.82
CA LEU A 74 17.96 3.44 -0.07
C LEU A 74 18.24 3.45 1.44
N LEU A 75 18.97 2.44 1.94
CA LEU A 75 19.27 2.28 3.36
C LEU A 75 20.44 3.16 3.81
N TYR A 76 21.50 3.26 3.01
CA TYR A 76 22.75 3.89 3.45
C TYR A 76 23.02 5.27 2.84
N THR A 77 22.39 5.61 1.72
CA THR A 77 22.63 6.90 1.02
C THR A 77 21.36 7.53 0.42
N PRO A 78 20.26 7.66 1.19
CA PRO A 78 18.94 8.03 0.66
C PRO A 78 18.94 9.35 -0.13
N GLY A 79 19.75 10.34 0.26
CA GLY A 79 19.83 11.63 -0.42
C GLY A 79 20.46 11.61 -1.83
N LYS A 80 21.15 10.53 -2.22
CA LYS A 80 21.89 10.48 -3.49
C LYS A 80 21.09 9.86 -4.64
N ARG A 81 20.01 9.13 -4.38
CA ARG A 81 19.24 8.41 -5.42
C ARG A 81 17.73 8.36 -5.14
N PRO A 82 17.01 9.49 -5.28
CA PRO A 82 15.55 9.53 -5.07
C PRO A 82 14.76 8.56 -5.97
N ARG A 83 15.35 8.14 -7.10
CA ARG A 83 14.72 7.22 -8.07
C ARG A 83 14.42 5.83 -7.50
N VAL A 84 15.22 5.33 -6.54
CA VAL A 84 15.00 3.99 -5.96
C VAL A 84 13.77 3.99 -5.06
N LEU A 85 13.58 5.05 -4.26
CA LEU A 85 12.40 5.22 -3.42
C LEU A 85 11.13 5.33 -4.27
N SER A 86 11.18 6.11 -5.36
CA SER A 86 10.04 6.21 -6.28
C SER A 86 9.75 4.88 -6.99
N ALA A 87 10.77 4.11 -7.37
CA ALA A 87 10.59 2.78 -7.96
C ALA A 87 9.96 1.81 -6.95
N LEU A 88 10.38 1.85 -5.68
CA LEU A 88 9.76 1.07 -4.61
C LEU A 88 8.29 1.45 -4.42
N ALA A 89 7.98 2.75 -4.31
CA ALA A 89 6.61 3.22 -4.16
C ALA A 89 5.72 2.81 -5.35
N ARG A 90 6.22 2.94 -6.58
CA ARG A 90 5.50 2.54 -7.79
C ARG A 90 5.30 1.03 -7.90
N GLY A 91 6.30 0.23 -7.55
CA GLY A 91 6.16 -1.23 -7.45
C GLY A 91 5.07 -1.65 -6.45
N ILE A 92 5.05 -1.03 -5.26
CA ILE A 92 3.99 -1.27 -4.26
C ILE A 92 2.62 -0.83 -4.78
N ALA A 93 2.53 0.33 -5.43
CA ALA A 93 1.29 0.81 -6.01
C ALA A 93 0.76 -0.09 -7.14
N ALA A 94 1.63 -0.70 -7.94
CA ALA A 94 1.22 -1.70 -8.93
C ALA A 94 0.63 -2.96 -8.25
N LEU A 95 1.26 -3.41 -7.15
CA LEU A 95 0.78 -4.55 -6.36
C LEU A 95 -0.53 -4.24 -5.59
N ALA A 96 -0.81 -2.97 -5.30
CA ALA A 96 -2.07 -2.56 -4.68
C ALA A 96 -3.32 -2.88 -5.54
N TYR A 97 -3.16 -3.13 -6.85
CA TYR A 97 -4.22 -3.56 -7.75
C TYR A 97 -4.53 -5.07 -7.68
N GLN A 98 -3.73 -5.87 -6.97
CA GLN A 98 -4.02 -7.29 -6.77
C GLN A 98 -5.24 -7.47 -5.84
N PRO A 99 -5.98 -8.58 -5.96
CA PRO A 99 -7.06 -8.90 -5.02
C PRO A 99 -6.56 -8.86 -3.57
N GLY A 100 -7.20 -8.04 -2.73
CA GLY A 100 -6.82 -7.85 -1.32
C GLY A 100 -5.66 -6.87 -1.06
N GLY A 101 -5.08 -6.27 -2.11
CA GLY A 101 -3.99 -5.31 -1.99
C GLY A 101 -2.66 -5.92 -1.55
N ILE A 102 -1.77 -5.10 -0.99
CA ILE A 102 -0.44 -5.48 -0.51
C ILE A 102 -0.19 -4.95 0.90
N THR A 103 0.49 -5.73 1.73
CA THR A 103 1.00 -5.31 3.03
C THR A 103 2.51 -5.53 3.10
N THR A 104 3.29 -4.45 3.21
CA THR A 104 4.75 -4.53 3.31
C THR A 104 5.31 -3.32 4.05
N LEU A 105 6.48 -3.45 4.68
CA LEU A 105 7.15 -2.36 5.40
C LEU A 105 6.28 -1.65 6.46
N GLY A 106 5.30 -2.37 7.04
CA GLY A 106 4.34 -1.79 7.96
C GLY A 106 3.31 -0.89 7.28
N ILE A 107 3.12 -0.97 5.97
CA ILE A 107 2.10 -0.23 5.20
C ILE A 107 1.19 -1.24 4.50
N HIS A 108 -0.12 -1.05 4.61
CA HIS A 108 -1.09 -1.69 3.74
C HIS A 108 -1.52 -0.71 2.65
N ALA A 109 -1.57 -1.17 1.40
CA ALA A 109 -2.04 -0.42 0.26
C ALA A 109 -2.99 -1.27 -0.61
N CYS A 110 -4.14 -0.72 -0.97
CA CYS A 110 -5.09 -1.35 -1.88
C CYS A 110 -5.70 -0.30 -2.83
N ALA A 111 -5.85 -0.66 -4.10
CA ALA A 111 -6.45 0.21 -5.11
C ALA A 111 -7.99 0.21 -5.01
N HIS A 112 -8.57 -0.90 -4.55
CA HIS A 112 -10.01 -1.11 -4.43
C HIS A 112 -10.41 -1.45 -3.00
N PRO A 113 -11.62 -1.07 -2.56
CA PRO A 113 -12.20 -1.57 -1.33
C PRO A 113 -12.28 -3.10 -1.30
N HIS A 114 -11.95 -3.70 -0.16
CA HIS A 114 -12.12 -5.14 0.07
C HIS A 114 -12.48 -5.40 1.54
N PRO A 115 -13.10 -6.57 1.85
CA PRO A 115 -13.40 -6.96 3.22
C PRO A 115 -12.13 -6.96 4.09
N GLN A 116 -12.29 -6.60 5.36
CA GLN A 116 -11.23 -6.65 6.37
C GLN A 116 -9.97 -5.84 5.99
N CYS A 117 -10.12 -4.78 5.19
CA CYS A 117 -9.01 -3.94 4.76
C CYS A 117 -8.29 -3.31 5.97
N PRO A 118 -6.99 -3.59 6.19
CA PRO A 118 -6.21 -3.00 7.28
C PRO A 118 -6.14 -1.47 7.22
N ALA A 119 -6.24 -0.91 6.02
CA ALA A 119 -6.29 0.54 5.82
C ALA A 119 -7.66 1.17 6.14
N SER A 120 -8.71 0.38 6.40
CA SER A 120 -9.96 0.92 6.91
C SER A 120 -9.84 1.12 8.43
N THR A 121 -9.82 2.37 8.89
CA THR A 121 -9.80 2.69 10.32
C THR A 121 -11.13 2.41 10.98
N THR A 122 -12.25 2.72 10.34
CA THR A 122 -13.60 2.36 10.79
C THR A 122 -14.56 2.61 9.64
N ARG A 123 -14.98 1.57 8.93
CA ARG A 123 -16.33 1.47 8.36
C ARG A 123 -16.57 0.02 7.97
N PRO A 124 -17.56 -0.67 8.54
CA PRO A 124 -17.98 -1.94 7.98
C PRO A 124 -18.34 -1.72 6.50
N PRO A 125 -17.90 -2.60 5.59
CA PRO A 125 -18.26 -2.54 4.19
C PRO A 125 -19.75 -2.91 4.05
N CYS A 126 -20.67 -2.01 4.37
CA CYS A 126 -22.09 -2.24 4.12
C CYS A 126 -22.46 -2.02 2.64
N CYS A 127 -21.59 -1.38 1.84
CA CYS A 127 -22.00 -0.81 0.55
C CYS A 127 -21.03 -1.12 -0.61
N THR A 128 -20.60 -2.37 -0.75
CA THR A 128 -20.12 -2.87 -2.05
C THR A 128 -21.16 -3.85 -2.58
N CYS A 129 -22.24 -3.31 -3.15
CA CYS A 129 -23.13 -4.10 -4.00
C CYS A 129 -22.36 -4.41 -5.28
N ASP A 130 -22.29 -5.67 -5.69
CA ASP A 130 -21.89 -6.02 -7.06
C ASP A 130 -22.89 -5.36 -8.03
N PRO A 131 -22.48 -4.43 -8.90
CA PRO A 131 -23.39 -3.74 -9.80
C PRO A 131 -24.10 -4.69 -10.79
N ARG A 132 -23.57 -5.90 -11.03
CA ARG A 132 -24.24 -6.93 -11.84
C ARG A 132 -25.32 -7.68 -11.06
N ALA A 133 -25.11 -7.89 -9.76
CA ALA A 133 -26.11 -8.45 -8.84
C ALA A 133 -27.19 -7.42 -8.42
N CYS A 134 -26.86 -6.12 -8.53
CA CYS A 134 -27.74 -5.00 -8.22
C CYS A 134 -28.55 -4.52 -9.44
N THR A 135 -28.89 -5.43 -10.37
CA THR A 135 -29.65 -5.11 -11.59
C THR A 135 -31.16 -5.20 -11.42
N ALA A 136 -31.67 -5.52 -10.23
CA ALA A 136 -33.08 -5.31 -9.92
C ALA A 136 -33.31 -3.82 -9.64
N ASN A 137 -33.49 -3.03 -10.70
CA ASN A 137 -34.02 -1.66 -10.65
C ASN A 137 -35.39 -1.68 -9.96
N LEU A 138 -35.41 -1.53 -8.64
CA LEU A 138 -36.59 -1.05 -7.93
C LEU A 138 -36.36 0.43 -7.61
N THR A 139 -37.31 1.25 -8.04
CA THR A 139 -37.28 2.72 -7.89
C THR A 139 -37.37 3.18 -6.43
N ASP A 140 -37.61 2.25 -5.50
CA ASP A 140 -37.70 2.50 -4.06
C ASP A 140 -36.37 2.26 -3.31
N GLY A 141 -35.31 1.82 -4.00
CA GLY A 141 -33.99 1.56 -3.39
C GLY A 141 -33.89 0.25 -2.62
N THR A 142 -34.82 -0.69 -2.79
CA THR A 142 -34.77 -2.01 -2.15
C THR A 142 -33.97 -3.03 -2.97
N CYS A 143 -33.16 -3.85 -2.28
CA CYS A 143 -32.46 -5.00 -2.88
C CYS A 143 -33.28 -6.27 -2.67
N THR A 144 -33.85 -6.84 -3.73
CA THR A 144 -34.71 -8.05 -3.65
C THR A 144 -33.97 -9.33 -3.33
N ASN A 145 -32.66 -9.40 -3.58
CA ASN A 145 -31.85 -10.54 -3.18
C ASN A 145 -31.15 -10.26 -1.85
N GLN A 146 -31.85 -10.52 -0.74
CA GLN A 146 -31.30 -10.38 0.62
C GLN A 146 -30.01 -11.18 0.82
N ALA A 147 -29.82 -12.30 0.11
CA ALA A 147 -28.60 -13.10 0.19
C ALA A 147 -27.40 -12.42 -0.50
N ALA A 148 -27.63 -11.64 -1.57
CA ALA A 148 -26.59 -10.80 -2.19
C ALA A 148 -26.24 -9.56 -1.33
N CYS A 149 -27.15 -9.18 -0.43
CA CYS A 149 -26.99 -8.10 0.54
C CYS A 149 -26.76 -8.58 1.98
N ALA A 150 -26.42 -9.86 2.21
CA ALA A 150 -26.41 -10.48 3.54
C ALA A 150 -25.51 -9.77 4.58
N TRP A 151 -24.63 -8.87 4.15
CA TRP A 151 -23.84 -8.01 5.04
C TRP A 151 -24.61 -6.81 5.64
N CYS A 152 -25.81 -6.49 5.14
CA CYS A 152 -26.70 -5.48 5.72
C CYS A 152 -27.50 -5.99 6.93
N ILE A 153 -27.62 -7.32 7.12
CA ILE A 153 -28.47 -7.91 8.18
C ILE A 153 -27.89 -7.70 9.58
N ASN A 154 -26.57 -7.50 9.72
CA ASN A 154 -25.92 -7.27 11.02
C ASN A 154 -25.65 -5.80 11.34
N GLY A 155 -26.34 -4.87 10.67
CA GLY A 155 -26.32 -3.45 11.01
C GLY A 155 -25.12 -2.70 10.44
N CYS A 156 -25.41 -1.85 9.44
CA CYS A 156 -24.57 -0.68 9.20
C CYS A 156 -24.83 0.27 10.39
N PRO A 157 -23.83 0.67 11.20
CA PRO A 157 -24.05 1.57 12.33
C PRO A 157 -24.25 3.00 11.80
N ALA A 158 -25.43 3.26 11.27
CA ALA A 158 -25.90 4.59 10.89
C ALA A 158 -27.42 4.60 11.09
N ALA A 159 -27.85 4.54 12.36
CA ALA A 159 -29.25 4.62 12.73
C ALA A 159 -29.85 6.04 12.57
N ASP A 160 -29.03 7.06 12.28
CA ASP A 160 -29.47 8.46 12.40
C ASP A 160 -29.39 9.26 11.09
N HIS A 161 -29.15 8.62 9.94
CA HIS A 161 -29.13 9.31 8.64
C HIS A 161 -30.40 9.00 7.83
N PRO A 162 -31.21 10.00 7.46
CA PRO A 162 -32.43 9.79 6.70
C PRO A 162 -32.08 9.33 5.28
N ALA A 163 -32.23 8.03 4.99
CA ALA A 163 -32.36 7.37 3.67
C ALA A 163 -31.55 7.93 2.48
N GLN A 164 -30.48 8.69 2.70
CA GLN A 164 -29.67 9.27 1.64
C GLN A 164 -28.66 8.22 1.19
N LEU A 165 -29.02 7.55 0.10
CA LEU A 165 -28.11 6.92 -0.86
C LEU A 165 -27.06 5.99 -0.22
N CYS A 166 -27.53 4.86 0.34
CA CYS A 166 -26.68 3.70 0.64
C CYS A 166 -25.90 3.18 -0.59
N CYS A 167 -26.28 3.61 -1.79
CA CYS A 167 -25.74 3.15 -3.07
C CYS A 167 -25.07 4.28 -3.89
N SER A 168 -24.59 5.36 -3.26
CA SER A 168 -23.67 6.23 -4.01
C SER A 168 -22.32 5.51 -4.11
N PRO A 169 -21.80 5.21 -5.32
CA PRO A 169 -20.50 4.57 -5.46
C PRO A 169 -19.48 5.48 -4.79
N GLN A 170 -18.97 5.06 -3.63
CA GLN A 170 -17.86 5.74 -3.00
C GLN A 170 -16.68 5.63 -3.97
N THR A 171 -16.38 6.70 -4.70
CA THR A 171 -15.20 6.83 -5.57
C THR A 171 -13.93 7.00 -4.75
N THR A 172 -13.84 6.34 -3.58
CA THR A 172 -12.62 6.31 -2.80
C THR A 172 -11.68 5.28 -3.43
N TRP A 173 -10.88 5.76 -4.38
CA TRP A 173 -9.83 5.00 -5.06
C TRP A 173 -8.53 5.13 -4.29
N GLY A 174 -7.85 4.00 -4.05
CA GLY A 174 -6.55 3.98 -3.38
C GLY A 174 -6.64 4.29 -1.89
N ARG A 175 -6.46 3.27 -1.04
CA ARG A 175 -6.25 3.45 0.40
C ARG A 175 -4.85 3.01 0.76
N THR A 176 -4.18 3.82 1.57
CA THR A 176 -2.87 3.49 2.15
C THR A 176 -2.92 3.82 3.63
N ARG A 177 -2.40 2.92 4.46
CA ARG A 177 -2.31 3.13 5.91
C ARG A 177 -1.07 2.44 6.46
N ALA A 178 -0.32 3.16 7.27
CA ALA A 178 0.64 2.55 8.15
C ALA A 178 -0.05 1.72 9.24
N LEU A 179 0.42 0.50 9.38
CA LEU A 179 0.05 -0.43 10.43
C LEU A 179 0.98 -0.19 11.61
N ASN A 180 0.40 0.19 12.75
CA ASN A 180 1.10 0.16 14.02
C ASN A 180 1.42 -1.31 14.31
N ARG A 181 2.69 -1.70 14.20
CA ARG A 181 3.21 -2.99 14.62
C ARG A 181 4.19 -2.79 15.76
#